data_AF-A0A350V0K1-F1
#
_entry.id   AF-A0A350V0K1-F1
#
_cell.length_a   1.000
_cell.length_b   1.000
_cell.length_c   1.000
_cell.angle_alpha   90.00
_cell.angle_beta   90.00
_cell.angle_gamma   90.00
#
_symmetry.space_group_name_H-M   'P 1'
#
loop_
_entity.id
_entity.type
_entity.pdbx_description
1 polymer ?
#
loop_
_entity_poly.entity_id
_entity_poly.type
_entity_poly.pdbx_seq_one_letter_code
_entity_poly.pdbx_strand_id
1 'polypeptide(L)'
;MESILKNLLQKKGCYFEKYLSKIQYIKTKDDIRESVYLTPAFTPKNKKVLFITREVKGNWFDSVKDIDDLKTYITNNSSYAHGDYIFILHVYIENIRFEQFYLMHESGGKKLQRIPADELEKVLE
;
A
#
# COMPACT_ATOMS: atom_id res chain seq x y z
N MET A 1 0.44 0.02 -18.48
CA MET A 1 1.45 0.29 -17.44
C MET A 1 1.92 -1.06 -16.93
N GLU A 2 3.17 -1.43 -17.18
CA GLU A 2 3.77 -2.58 -16.51
C GLU A 2 4.03 -2.16 -15.06
N SER A 3 3.26 -2.73 -14.12
CA SER A 3 3.47 -2.51 -12.69
C SER A 3 4.06 -3.77 -12.10
N ILE A 4 5.14 -3.61 -11.34
CA ILE A 4 5.79 -4.69 -10.59
C ILE A 4 4.75 -5.33 -9.65
N LEU A 5 3.95 -4.52 -8.94
CA LEU A 5 2.85 -5.00 -8.10
C LEU A 5 1.87 -5.88 -8.88
N LYS A 6 1.37 -5.43 -10.03
CA LYS A 6 0.39 -6.20 -10.82
C LYS A 6 0.98 -7.53 -11.28
N ASN A 7 2.20 -7.50 -11.79
CA ASN A 7 2.89 -8.69 -12.26
C ASN A 7 3.15 -9.67 -11.11
N LEU A 8 3.55 -9.19 -9.94
CA LEU A 8 3.77 -10.02 -8.74
C LEU A 8 2.48 -10.71 -8.29
N LEU A 9 1.38 -9.96 -8.19
CA LEU A 9 0.07 -10.50 -7.80
C LEU A 9 -0.38 -11.60 -8.78
N GLN A 10 -0.24 -11.37 -10.09
CA GLN A 10 -0.60 -12.34 -11.12
C GLN A 10 0.31 -13.58 -11.07
N LYS A 11 1.64 -13.39 -10.96
CA LYS A 11 2.62 -14.48 -10.87
C LYS A 11 2.38 -15.37 -9.65
N LYS A 12 1.94 -14.80 -8.53
CA LYS A 12 1.63 -15.53 -7.28
C LYS A 12 0.20 -16.08 -7.22
N GLY A 13 -0.62 -15.86 -8.25
CA GLY A 13 -2.01 -16.31 -8.27
C GLY A 13 -2.88 -15.63 -7.22
N CYS A 14 -2.53 -14.41 -6.80
CA CYS A 14 -3.35 -13.64 -5.87
C CYS A 14 -4.63 -13.15 -6.55
N TYR A 15 -5.74 -13.25 -5.85
CA TYR A 15 -6.99 -12.60 -6.26
C TYR A 15 -6.99 -11.15 -5.78
N PHE A 16 -7.46 -10.21 -6.59
CA PHE A 16 -7.66 -8.82 -6.18
C PHE A 16 -8.97 -8.28 -6.76
N GLU A 17 -9.84 -7.77 -5.89
CA GLU A 17 -11.19 -7.33 -6.29
C GLU A 17 -11.15 -6.08 -7.19
N LYS A 18 -10.34 -5.10 -6.81
CA LYS A 18 -10.14 -3.85 -7.56
C LYS A 18 -8.65 -3.52 -7.57
N TYR A 19 -8.09 -3.29 -8.75
CA TYR A 19 -6.71 -2.87 -8.91
C TYR A 19 -6.62 -1.35 -8.97
N LEU A 20 -5.80 -0.75 -8.08
CA LEU A 20 -5.59 0.69 -7.96
C LEU A 20 -6.90 1.50 -7.86
N SER A 21 -7.82 1.09 -6.98
CA SER A 21 -9.04 1.83 -6.69
C SER A 21 -8.71 3.16 -6.01
N LYS A 22 -8.99 4.28 -6.69
CA LYS A 22 -8.71 5.62 -6.17
C LYS A 22 -9.60 5.96 -4.96
N ILE A 23 -9.00 6.52 -3.92
CA ILE A 23 -9.70 7.15 -2.80
C ILE A 23 -9.13 8.56 -2.55
N GLN A 24 -9.94 9.43 -1.94
CA GLN A 24 -9.48 10.72 -1.45
C GLN A 24 -9.22 10.61 0.05
N TYR A 25 -7.95 10.78 0.43
CA TYR A 25 -7.52 10.88 1.82
C TYR A 25 -7.47 12.36 2.20
N ILE A 26 -8.01 12.70 3.37
CA ILE A 26 -7.98 14.06 3.91
C ILE A 26 -6.94 14.06 5.03
N LYS A 27 -5.86 14.79 4.83
CA LYS A 27 -4.86 15.03 5.87
C LYS A 27 -5.49 15.86 6.99
N THR A 28 -5.54 15.29 8.19
CA THR A 28 -6.18 15.91 9.35
C THR A 28 -5.53 17.22 9.80
N LYS A 29 -4.23 17.39 9.54
CA LYS A 29 -3.45 18.54 10.01
C LYS A 29 -3.64 19.81 9.18
N ASP A 30 -3.88 19.68 7.89
CA ASP A 30 -3.87 20.79 6.92
C ASP A 30 -5.06 20.77 5.95
N ASP A 31 -6.02 19.85 6.12
CA ASP A 31 -7.20 19.64 5.26
C ASP A 31 -6.85 19.46 3.77
N ILE A 32 -5.63 18.99 3.49
CA ILE A 32 -5.18 18.71 2.14
C ILE A 32 -5.76 17.38 1.69
N ARG A 33 -6.45 17.40 0.55
CA ARG A 33 -6.95 16.21 -0.12
C ARG A 33 -5.88 15.60 -1.00
N GLU A 34 -5.48 14.38 -0.67
CA GLU A 34 -4.56 13.61 -1.47
C GLU A 34 -5.24 12.39 -2.09
N SER A 35 -4.87 12.13 -3.35
CA SER A 35 -5.29 10.90 -4.02
C SER A 35 -4.34 9.78 -3.63
N VAL A 36 -4.89 8.68 -3.12
CA VAL A 36 -4.18 7.42 -2.97
C VAL A 36 -4.97 6.31 -3.63
N TYR A 37 -4.32 5.20 -3.98
CA TYR A 37 -4.97 4.08 -4.64
C TYR A 37 -4.88 2.84 -3.78
N LEU A 38 -5.94 2.05 -3.72
CA LEU A 38 -5.99 0.84 -2.93
C LEU A 38 -6.06 -0.38 -3.86
N THR A 39 -5.29 -1.42 -3.51
CA THR A 39 -5.41 -2.75 -4.12
C THR A 39 -5.55 -3.78 -3.00
N PRO A 40 -6.78 -4.14 -2.61
CA PRO A 40 -7.00 -5.29 -1.74
C PRO A 40 -6.70 -6.58 -2.50
N ALA A 41 -5.83 -7.41 -1.94
CA ALA A 41 -5.40 -8.67 -2.52
C ALA A 41 -5.54 -9.81 -1.49
N PHE A 42 -5.82 -11.00 -2.01
CA PHE A 42 -5.95 -12.24 -1.26
C PHE A 42 -4.94 -13.24 -1.82
N THR A 43 -4.07 -13.75 -0.96
CA THR A 43 -3.10 -14.78 -1.37
C THR A 43 -3.82 -16.11 -1.62
N PRO A 44 -3.20 -17.08 -2.31
CA PRO A 44 -3.74 -18.44 -2.44
C PRO A 44 -4.06 -19.12 -1.11
N LYS A 45 -3.40 -18.69 -0.02
CA LYS A 45 -3.67 -19.14 1.36
C LYS A 45 -4.70 -18.28 2.10
N ASN A 46 -5.47 -17.46 1.38
CA ASN A 46 -6.48 -16.53 1.91
C ASN A 46 -5.94 -15.47 2.88
N LYS A 47 -4.63 -15.17 2.87
CA LYS A 47 -4.12 -14.02 3.62
C LYS A 47 -4.60 -12.74 2.95
N LYS A 48 -5.07 -11.79 3.74
CA LYS A 48 -5.56 -10.49 3.28
C LYS A 48 -4.42 -9.49 3.29
N VAL A 49 -4.13 -8.90 2.14
CA VAL A 49 -3.07 -7.89 1.99
C VAL A 49 -3.70 -6.64 1.38
N LEU A 50 -3.50 -5.49 2.01
CA LEU A 50 -3.95 -4.21 1.47
C LEU A 50 -2.75 -3.40 1.01
N PHE A 51 -2.65 -3.23 -0.31
CA PHE A 51 -1.66 -2.33 -0.89
C PHE A 51 -2.22 -0.92 -0.96
N ILE A 52 -1.54 0.02 -0.31
CA ILE A 52 -1.81 1.45 -0.38
C ILE A 52 -0.78 2.06 -1.32
N THR A 53 -1.20 2.43 -2.52
CA THR A 53 -0.34 2.98 -3.56
C THR A 53 -0.33 4.50 -3.53
N ARG A 54 0.87 5.08 -3.45
CA ARG A 54 1.11 6.52 -3.62
C ARG A 54 1.99 6.77 -4.84
N GLU A 55 1.52 7.66 -5.69
CA GLU A 55 2.29 8.15 -6.84
C GLU A 55 3.13 9.35 -6.41
N VAL A 56 4.43 9.32 -6.73
CA VAL A 56 5.40 10.32 -6.29
C VAL A 56 6.09 10.92 -7.49
N LYS A 57 6.02 12.25 -7.59
CA LYS A 57 6.66 13.04 -8.66
C LYS A 57 8.01 13.63 -8.26
N GLY A 58 8.44 13.42 -7.03
CA GLY A 58 9.63 14.04 -6.45
C GLY A 58 10.15 13.29 -5.22
N ASN A 59 10.29 13.98 -4.09
CA ASN A 59 10.92 13.43 -2.88
C ASN A 59 10.08 12.31 -2.25
N TRP A 60 10.62 11.09 -2.25
CA TRP A 60 9.99 9.91 -1.65
C TRP A 60 9.67 10.10 -0.14
N PHE A 61 10.45 10.94 0.55
CA PHE A 61 10.25 11.21 1.97
C PHE A 61 8.88 11.84 2.25
N ASP A 62 8.31 12.57 1.30
CA ASP A 62 6.97 13.16 1.45
C ASP A 62 5.86 12.11 1.42
N SER A 63 6.13 10.91 0.89
CA SER A 63 5.15 9.82 0.80
C SER A 63 5.02 9.01 2.08
N VAL A 64 5.93 9.21 3.05
CA VAL A 64 5.99 8.45 4.30
C VAL A 64 5.72 9.30 5.55
N LYS A 65 5.63 10.63 5.42
CA LYS A 65 5.50 11.57 6.55
C LYS A 65 4.20 11.44 7.35
N ASP A 66 3.13 11.04 6.71
CA ASP A 66 1.74 11.01 7.19
C ASP A 66 1.13 9.61 7.10
N ILE A 67 1.99 8.59 7.11
CA ILE A 67 1.57 7.21 6.87
C ILE A 67 0.66 6.65 7.98
N ASP A 68 0.83 7.12 9.22
CA ASP A 68 -0.01 6.74 10.36
C ASP A 68 -1.43 7.33 10.22
N ASP A 69 -1.50 8.61 9.85
CA ASP A 69 -2.77 9.31 9.60
C ASP A 69 -3.50 8.66 8.43
N LEU A 70 -2.78 8.31 7.37
CA LEU A 70 -3.32 7.59 6.21
C LEU A 70 -3.84 6.20 6.59
N LYS A 71 -3.05 5.41 7.33
CA LYS A 71 -3.48 4.08 7.81
C LYS A 71 -4.74 4.21 8.66
N THR A 72 -4.76 5.14 9.60
CA THR A 72 -5.89 5.40 10.49
C THR A 72 -7.12 5.83 9.71
N TYR A 73 -6.97 6.73 8.73
CA TYR A 73 -8.07 7.16 7.87
C TYR A 73 -8.67 5.98 7.11
N ILE A 74 -7.83 5.14 6.50
CA ILE A 74 -8.28 3.95 5.75
C ILE A 74 -9.00 3.00 6.71
N THR A 75 -8.41 2.67 7.84
CA THR A 75 -9.04 1.79 8.84
C THR A 75 -10.38 2.36 9.31
N ASN A 76 -10.52 3.66 9.52
CA ASN A 76 -11.77 4.23 10.06
C ASN A 76 -12.86 4.47 9.00
N ASN A 77 -12.50 4.68 7.73
CA ASN A 77 -13.43 5.13 6.69
C ASN A 77 -13.68 4.09 5.58
N SER A 78 -13.19 2.86 5.74
CA SER A 78 -13.35 1.81 4.73
C SER A 78 -13.73 0.47 5.36
N SER A 79 -14.18 -0.47 4.54
CA SER A 79 -14.44 -1.85 4.95
C SER A 79 -13.20 -2.60 5.43
N TYR A 80 -12.00 -2.01 5.31
CA TYR A 80 -10.74 -2.58 5.77
C TYR A 80 -10.53 -2.46 7.29
N ALA A 81 -11.39 -1.70 7.99
CA ALA A 81 -11.42 -1.56 9.45
C ALA A 81 -11.46 -2.88 10.22
N HIS A 82 -12.17 -3.85 9.66
CA HIS A 82 -12.59 -5.08 10.33
C HIS A 82 -11.88 -6.32 9.79
N GLY A 83 -10.95 -6.15 8.84
CA GLY A 83 -10.16 -7.26 8.31
C GLY A 83 -8.77 -7.26 8.91
N ASP A 84 -8.28 -8.44 9.25
CA ASP A 84 -6.86 -8.68 9.58
C ASP A 84 -5.99 -8.54 8.32
N TYR A 85 -5.90 -7.31 7.80
CA TYR A 85 -5.13 -6.98 6.60
C TYR A 85 -3.66 -6.73 6.97
N ILE A 86 -2.76 -7.34 6.20
CA ILE A 86 -1.36 -6.92 6.15
C ILE A 86 -1.29 -5.66 5.30
N PHE A 87 -0.93 -4.54 5.91
CA PHE A 87 -0.82 -3.25 5.22
C PHE A 87 0.56 -3.09 4.58
N ILE A 88 0.57 -2.84 3.27
CA ILE A 88 1.79 -2.59 2.49
C ILE A 88 1.66 -1.23 1.80
N LEU A 89 2.57 -0.31 2.12
CA LEU A 89 2.73 0.91 1.34
C LEU A 89 3.49 0.58 0.06
N HIS A 90 2.87 0.85 -1.08
CA HIS A 90 3.45 0.76 -2.40
C HIS A 90 3.74 2.19 -2.91
N VAL A 91 5.01 2.52 -3.08
CA VAL A 91 5.45 3.82 -3.58
C VAL A 91 5.80 3.68 -5.05
N TYR A 92 5.08 4.38 -5.92
CA TYR A 92 5.33 4.41 -7.36
C TYR A 92 5.94 5.76 -7.76
N ILE A 93 7.21 5.74 -8.17
CA ILE A 93 7.92 6.93 -8.66
C ILE A 93 7.76 7.01 -10.17
N GLU A 94 6.86 7.91 -10.62
CA GLU A 94 6.37 7.97 -12.01
C GLU A 94 7.51 8.22 -13.02
N ASN A 95 8.39 9.16 -12.72
CA ASN A 95 9.45 9.63 -13.64
C ASN A 95 10.45 8.53 -14.04
N ILE A 96 10.69 7.57 -13.15
CA ILE A 96 11.65 6.48 -13.35
C ILE A 96 10.99 5.09 -13.36
N ARG A 97 9.65 5.04 -13.31
CA ARG A 97 8.85 3.80 -13.24
C ARG A 97 9.36 2.82 -12.19
N PHE A 98 9.70 3.34 -11.02
CA PHE A 98 10.30 2.57 -9.94
C PHE A 98 9.29 2.33 -8.82
N GLU A 99 9.22 1.09 -8.36
CA GLU A 99 8.31 0.66 -7.28
C GLU A 99 9.09 0.28 -6.02
N GLN A 100 8.63 0.75 -4.87
CA GLN A 100 9.11 0.31 -3.57
C GLN A 100 7.96 -0.15 -2.68
N PHE A 101 8.23 -1.14 -1.85
CA PHE A 101 7.25 -1.73 -0.95
C PHE A 101 7.72 -1.61 0.49
N TYR A 102 6.80 -1.26 1.38
CA TYR A 102 7.06 -1.11 2.80
C TYR A 102 5.97 -1.77 3.63
N LEU A 103 6.37 -2.59 4.60
CA LEU A 103 5.46 -3.14 5.59
C LEU A 103 5.10 -2.05 6.59
N MET A 104 3.80 -1.86 6.83
CA MET A 104 3.26 -0.87 7.76
C MET A 104 2.91 -1.53 9.10
N HIS A 105 3.84 -1.47 10.05
CA HIS A 105 3.67 -2.07 11.38
C HIS A 105 2.59 -1.37 12.20
N GLU A 106 1.99 -2.07 13.17
CA GLU A 106 0.94 -1.51 14.04
C GLU A 106 1.51 -0.73 15.24
N SER A 107 2.68 -1.11 15.75
CA SER A 107 3.29 -0.43 16.91
C SER A 107 4.76 -0.84 17.12
N GLY A 108 5.60 0.12 17.51
CA GLY A 108 6.97 -0.11 17.99
C GLY A 108 8.09 0.21 16.99
N GLY A 109 9.00 1.11 17.37
CA GLY A 109 10.34 1.34 16.79
C GLY A 109 10.45 1.75 15.31
N LYS A 110 9.99 0.91 14.39
CA LYS A 110 10.06 1.11 12.93
C LYS A 110 8.65 1.11 12.34
N LYS A 111 8.14 2.30 12.04
CA LYS A 111 6.81 2.52 11.44
C LYS A 111 6.68 1.92 10.04
N LEU A 112 7.77 1.97 9.29
CA LEU A 112 7.88 1.38 7.96
C LEU A 112 9.15 0.54 7.86
N GLN A 113 9.00 -0.66 7.34
CA GLN A 113 10.12 -1.52 6.99
C GLN A 113 10.10 -1.75 5.48
N ARG A 114 11.15 -1.32 4.78
CA ARG A 114 11.30 -1.63 3.35
C ARG A 114 11.32 -3.15 3.16
N ILE A 115 10.52 -3.64 2.24
CA ILE A 115 10.44 -5.06 1.86
C ILE A 115 11.08 -5.21 0.47
N PRO A 116 12.20 -5.95 0.35
CA PRO A 116 12.71 -6.41 -0.93
C PRO A 116 11.69 -7.25 -1.71
N ALA A 117 11.83 -7.34 -3.03
CA ALA A 117 10.86 -8.04 -3.87
C ALA A 117 10.73 -9.54 -3.52
N ASP A 118 11.84 -10.20 -3.17
CA ASP A 118 11.87 -11.60 -2.75
C ASP A 118 11.19 -11.83 -1.39
N GLU A 119 11.28 -10.89 -0.45
CA GLU A 119 10.53 -10.94 0.79
C GLU A 119 9.04 -10.67 0.58
N LEU A 120 8.70 -9.73 -0.30
CA LEU A 120 7.32 -9.46 -0.69
C LEU A 120 6.68 -10.69 -1.33
N GLU A 121 7.43 -11.41 -2.17
CA GLU A 121 6.99 -12.68 -2.73
C GLU A 121 6.59 -13.69 -1.65
N LYS A 122 7.29 -13.75 -0.51
CA LYS A 122 6.95 -14.64 0.63
C LYS A 122 5.70 -14.18 1.37
N VAL A 123 5.48 -12.87 1.48
CA VAL A 123 4.24 -12.32 2.06
C VAL A 123 3.03 -12.73 1.23
N LEU A 124 3.21 -12.85 -0.09
CA LEU A 124 2.19 -13.21 -1.06
C LEU A 124 1.97 -14.73 -1.24
N GLU A 125 2.70 -15.59 -0.54
CA GLU A 125 2.49 -17.05 -0.48
C GLU A 125 1.34 -17.46 0.45
#